data_AF-A0A0J6F354-F1
#
_entry.id   AF-A0A0J6F354-F1
#
_cell.length_a   1.000
_cell.length_b   1.000
_cell.length_c   1.000
_cell.angle_alpha   90.00
_cell.angle_beta   90.00
_cell.angle_gamma   90.00
#
_symmetry.space_group_name_H-M   'P 1'
#
loop_
_entity.id
_entity.type
_entity.pdbx_description
1 polymer ?
#
loop_
_entity_poly.entity_id
_entity_poly.type
_entity_poly.pdbx_seq_one_letter_code
_entity_poly.pdbx_strand_id
1 'polypeptide(L)'
;MDKAMEYIDKLAAKLGVAAEHVYGVLVKQAFATGVTDSIIGFVFLMIAVIAGVIITKMTIKMYGERHCNWDYEWFFVALTFGLSVVLPGGFGIYAITEGIKGLINPEYYAIKEILDTIGGK
;
A
#
# COMPACT_ATOMS: atom_id res chain seq x y z
N MET A 1 -0.48 -41.43 -34.35
CA MET A 1 -0.99 -40.98 -33.04
C MET A 1 0.13 -40.57 -32.08
N ASP A 2 1.36 -41.07 -32.26
CA ASP A 2 2.50 -40.72 -31.40
C ASP A 2 2.96 -39.26 -31.46
N LYS A 3 2.99 -38.62 -32.64
CA LYS A 3 3.46 -37.23 -32.75
C LYS A 3 2.57 -36.24 -32.00
N ALA A 4 1.24 -36.43 -32.03
CA ALA A 4 0.31 -35.53 -31.33
C ALA A 4 0.46 -35.64 -29.82
N MET A 5 0.65 -36.86 -29.31
CA MET A 5 0.90 -37.13 -27.89
C MET A 5 2.27 -36.59 -27.44
N GLU A 6 3.30 -36.71 -28.28
CA GLU A 6 4.62 -36.12 -28.06
C GLU A 6 4.59 -34.57 -28.05
N TYR A 7 3.75 -33.95 -28.90
CA TYR A 7 3.52 -32.50 -28.85
C TYR A 7 2.78 -32.09 -27.57
N ILE A 8 1.81 -32.88 -27.11
CA ILE A 8 1.10 -32.64 -25.85
C ILE A 8 2.07 -32.74 -24.66
N ASP A 9 2.93 -33.76 -24.61
CA ASP A 9 3.94 -33.91 -23.55
C ASP A 9 4.95 -32.75 -23.55
N LYS A 10 5.40 -32.32 -24.74
CA LYS A 10 6.29 -31.16 -24.87
C LYS A 10 5.62 -29.86 -24.45
N LEU A 11 4.33 -29.68 -24.74
CA LEU A 11 3.56 -28.53 -24.28
C LEU A 11 3.38 -28.55 -22.77
N ALA A 12 3.01 -29.69 -22.18
CA ALA A 12 2.89 -29.85 -20.73
C ALA A 12 4.21 -29.57 -20.00
N ALA A 13 5.33 -30.08 -20.52
CA ALA A 13 6.66 -29.81 -19.97
C ALA A 13 7.02 -28.32 -20.04
N LYS A 14 6.74 -27.64 -21.17
CA LYS A 14 6.98 -26.20 -21.31
C LYS A 14 6.05 -25.35 -20.45
N LEU A 15 4.80 -25.78 -20.26
CA LEU A 15 3.84 -25.13 -19.39
C LEU A 15 4.24 -25.26 -17.91
N GLY A 16 4.75 -26.42 -17.50
CA GLY A 16 5.29 -26.61 -16.15
C GLY A 16 6.50 -25.72 -15.87
N VAL A 17 7.46 -25.68 -16.79
CA VAL A 17 8.66 -24.81 -16.68
C VAL A 17 8.28 -23.32 -16.71
N ALA A 18 7.31 -22.95 -17.55
CA ALA A 18 6.81 -21.58 -17.59
C ALA A 18 6.08 -21.21 -16.29
N ALA A 19 5.27 -22.10 -15.73
CA ALA A 19 4.57 -21.87 -14.47
C ALA A 19 5.54 -21.68 -13.30
N GLU A 20 6.61 -22.48 -13.24
CA GLU A 20 7.67 -22.33 -12.23
C GLU A 20 8.40 -20.98 -12.37
N HIS A 21 8.71 -20.58 -13.60
CA HIS A 21 9.36 -19.29 -13.84
C HIS A 21 8.43 -18.10 -13.52
N VAL A 22 7.15 -18.18 -13.90
CA VAL A 22 6.14 -17.16 -13.61
C VAL A 22 5.91 -17.04 -12.11
N TYR A 23 5.80 -18.16 -11.39
CA TYR A 23 5.68 -18.14 -9.93
C TYR A 23 6.86 -17.42 -9.28
N GLY A 24 8.09 -17.72 -9.70
CA GLY A 24 9.28 -17.04 -9.19
C GLY A 24 9.29 -15.52 -9.46
N VAL A 25 8.75 -15.09 -10.61
CA VAL A 25 8.56 -13.66 -10.92
C VAL A 25 7.49 -13.03 -10.02
N LEU A 26 6.36 -13.72 -9.82
CA LEU A 26 5.27 -13.23 -8.97
C LEU A 26 5.70 -13.06 -7.51
N VAL A 27 6.51 -13.96 -6.97
CA VAL A 27 7.06 -13.81 -5.61
C VAL A 27 7.96 -12.57 -5.51
N LYS A 28 8.82 -12.32 -6.51
CA LYS A 28 9.65 -11.11 -6.54
C LYS A 28 8.82 -9.84 -6.70
N GLN A 29 7.76 -9.91 -7.49
CA GLN A 29 6.82 -8.81 -7.68
C GLN A 29 6.06 -8.50 -6.39
N ALA A 30 5.54 -9.51 -5.69
CA ALA A 30 4.88 -9.36 -4.40
C ALA A 30 5.79 -8.68 -3.37
N PHE A 31 7.07 -9.08 -3.33
CA PHE A 31 8.07 -8.42 -2.49
C PHE A 31 8.32 -6.97 -2.90
N ALA A 32 8.51 -6.69 -4.20
CA ALA A 32 8.76 -5.34 -4.71
C ALA A 32 7.57 -4.40 -4.49
N THR A 33 6.34 -4.89 -4.66
CA THR A 33 5.11 -4.17 -4.33
C THR A 33 5.03 -3.90 -2.84
N GLY A 34 5.35 -4.90 -2.00
CA GLY A 34 5.40 -4.72 -0.54
C GLY A 34 6.39 -3.63 -0.09
N VAL A 35 7.58 -3.59 -0.70
CA VAL A 35 8.56 -2.50 -0.49
C VAL A 35 7.98 -1.15 -0.90
N THR A 36 7.38 -1.10 -2.09
CA THR A 36 6.84 0.14 -2.67
C THR A 36 5.71 0.70 -1.81
N ASP A 37 4.76 -0.14 -1.40
CA ASP A 37 3.63 0.25 -0.54
C ASP A 37 4.11 0.71 0.85
N SER A 38 5.14 0.07 1.39
CA SER A 38 5.77 0.49 2.64
C SER A 38 6.41 1.87 2.53
N ILE A 39 7.12 2.15 1.43
CA ILE A 39 7.73 3.46 1.17
C ILE A 39 6.66 4.53 0.99
N ILE A 40 5.62 4.25 0.20
CA ILE A 40 4.50 5.16 -0.01
C ILE A 40 3.86 5.49 1.33
N GLY A 41 3.52 4.48 2.13
CA GLY A 41 2.89 4.72 3.42
C GLY A 41 3.78 5.50 4.40
N PHE A 42 5.10 5.28 4.36
CA PHE A 42 6.06 6.08 5.13
C PHE A 42 6.08 7.55 4.70
N VAL A 43 6.06 7.84 3.39
CA VAL A 43 6.00 9.21 2.88
C VAL A 43 4.70 9.91 3.32
N PHE A 44 3.56 9.22 3.25
CA PHE A 44 2.29 9.76 3.71
C PHE A 44 2.25 10.03 5.22
N LEU A 45 2.86 9.14 6.03
CA LEU A 45 3.02 9.38 7.46
C LEU A 45 3.92 10.60 7.74
N MET A 46 5.03 10.74 7.02
CA MET A 46 5.92 11.89 7.17
C MET A 46 5.20 13.21 6.86
N ILE A 47 4.40 13.24 5.80
CA ILE A 47 3.57 14.40 5.45
C ILE A 47 2.57 14.70 6.57
N ALA A 48 1.89 13.69 7.10
CA ALA A 48 0.93 13.85 8.19
C ALA A 48 1.60 14.44 9.45
N VAL A 49 2.79 13.97 9.81
CA VAL A 49 3.56 14.48 10.95
C VAL A 49 3.97 15.93 10.72
N ILE A 50 4.52 16.26 9.55
CA ILE A 50 4.95 17.63 9.23
C ILE A 50 3.74 18.59 9.24
N ALA A 51 2.64 18.21 8.60
CA ALA A 51 1.40 18.98 8.60
C ALA A 51 0.86 19.18 10.03
N GLY A 52 0.86 18.13 10.85
CA GLY A 52 0.43 18.20 12.24
C GLY A 52 1.28 19.16 13.08
N VAL A 53 2.61 19.14 12.90
CA VAL A 53 3.52 20.05 13.60
C VAL A 53 3.30 21.50 13.17
N ILE A 54 3.14 21.76 11.87
CA ILE A 54 2.90 23.11 11.33
C ILE A 54 1.57 23.66 11.87
N ILE A 55 0.49 22.88 11.74
CA ILE A 55 -0.84 23.28 12.21
C ILE A 55 -0.78 23.56 13.71
N THR A 56 -0.26 22.64 14.53
CA THR A 56 -0.17 22.80 15.98
C THR A 56 0.61 24.07 16.36
N LYS A 57 1.74 24.34 15.71
CA LYS A 57 2.52 25.57 15.95
C LYS A 57 1.74 26.83 15.60
N MET A 58 1.02 26.83 14.47
CA MET A 58 0.17 27.96 14.08
C MET A 58 -0.97 28.17 15.07
N THR A 59 -1.64 27.09 15.48
CA THR A 59 -2.77 27.14 16.41
C THR A 59 -2.36 27.67 17.78
N ILE A 60 -1.21 27.22 18.32
CA ILE A 60 -0.67 27.73 19.60
C ILE A 60 -0.37 29.23 19.51
N LYS A 61 0.23 29.69 18.40
CA LYS A 61 0.52 31.11 18.20
C LYS A 61 -0.75 31.95 18.15
N MET A 62 -1.76 31.51 17.40
CA MET A 62 -3.06 32.19 17.32
C MET A 62 -3.77 32.27 18.67
N TYR A 63 -3.71 31.19 19.47
CA TYR A 63 -4.36 31.16 20.79
C TYR A 63 -3.69 32.11 21.78
N GLY A 64 -2.35 32.18 21.76
CA GLY A 64 -1.57 33.06 22.63
C GLY A 64 -1.74 34.56 22.33
N GLU A 65 -2.00 34.93 21.07
CA GLU A 65 -2.15 36.33 20.66
C GLU A 65 -3.58 36.88 20.82
N ARG A 66 -4.61 36.03 20.78
CA ARG A 66 -6.00 36.51 20.63
C ARG A 66 -7.01 36.10 21.70
N HIS A 67 -6.67 35.25 22.67
CA HIS A 67 -7.67 34.70 23.61
C HIS A 67 -8.98 34.32 22.90
N CYS A 68 -8.85 33.59 21.77
CA CYS A 68 -9.97 33.33 20.86
C CYS A 68 -11.01 32.41 21.51
N ASN A 69 -12.28 32.83 21.46
CA ASN A 69 -13.44 31.98 21.72
C ASN A 69 -13.54 30.86 20.65
N TRP A 70 -14.18 29.76 21.02
CA TRP A 70 -14.48 28.65 20.12
C TRP A 70 -15.51 29.10 19.07
N ASP A 71 -15.05 29.48 17.87
CA ASP A 71 -15.86 30.04 16.79
C ASP A 71 -15.66 29.29 15.47
N TYR A 72 -16.10 29.91 14.35
CA TYR A 72 -15.97 29.35 13.01
C TYR A 72 -14.51 29.09 12.60
N GLU A 73 -13.53 29.84 13.13
CA GLU A 73 -12.11 29.67 12.78
C GLU A 73 -11.58 28.34 13.30
N TRP A 74 -11.98 27.94 14.51
CA TRP A 74 -11.64 26.63 15.08
C TRP A 74 -12.24 25.45 14.32
N PHE A 75 -13.43 25.62 13.74
CA PHE A 75 -14.01 24.61 12.84
C PHE A 75 -13.13 24.39 11.60
N PHE A 76 -12.64 25.47 10.97
CA PHE A 76 -11.74 25.35 9.81
C PHE A 76 -10.38 24.77 10.20
N VAL A 77 -9.85 25.08 11.38
CA VAL A 77 -8.61 24.45 11.89
C VAL A 77 -8.81 22.95 12.09
N ALA A 78 -9.91 22.53 12.71
CA ALA A 78 -10.22 21.12 12.92
C ALA A 78 -10.44 20.38 11.60
N LEU A 79 -11.14 20.99 10.64
CA LEU A 79 -11.35 20.45 9.30
C LEU A 79 -10.03 20.27 8.54
N THR A 80 -9.18 21.30 8.58
CA THR A 80 -7.84 21.27 7.97
C THR A 80 -6.97 20.19 8.62
N PHE A 81 -7.00 20.07 9.95
CA PHE A 81 -6.29 19.00 10.64
C PHE A 81 -6.79 17.61 10.25
N GLY A 82 -8.11 17.41 10.16
CA GLY A 82 -8.71 16.15 9.71
C GLY A 82 -8.25 15.77 8.30
N LEU A 83 -8.34 16.69 7.34
CA LEU A 83 -7.98 16.43 5.95
C LEU A 83 -6.47 16.27 5.73
N SER A 84 -5.64 17.03 6.45
CA SER A 84 -4.20 17.09 6.21
C SER A 84 -3.38 16.16 7.09
N VAL A 85 -3.95 15.65 8.20
CA VAL A 85 -3.24 14.79 9.16
C VAL A 85 -3.93 13.44 9.30
N VAL A 86 -5.24 13.42 9.53
CA VAL A 86 -5.96 12.16 9.82
C VAL A 86 -6.09 11.31 8.56
N LEU A 87 -6.50 11.88 7.43
CA LEU A 87 -6.62 11.12 6.17
C LEU A 87 -5.26 10.58 5.67
N PRO A 88 -4.19 11.41 5.55
CA PRO A 88 -2.90 10.93 5.07
C PRO A 88 -2.24 9.98 6.06
N GLY A 89 -2.40 10.21 7.37
CA GLY A 89 -1.89 9.33 8.42
C GLY A 89 -2.58 7.96 8.41
N GLY A 90 -3.91 7.94 8.31
CA GLY A 90 -4.68 6.70 8.21
C GLY A 90 -4.33 5.89 6.95
N PHE A 91 -4.24 6.56 5.80
CA PHE A 91 -3.79 5.93 4.56
C PHE A 91 -2.35 5.40 4.66
N GLY A 92 -1.44 6.17 5.27
CA GLY A 92 -0.05 5.77 5.45
C GLY A 92 0.11 4.52 6.31
N ILE A 93 -0.63 4.42 7.42
CA ILE A 93 -0.64 3.23 8.28
C ILE A 93 -1.19 2.02 7.52
N TYR A 94 -2.28 2.20 6.78
CA TYR A 94 -2.86 1.15 5.96
C TYR A 94 -1.87 0.64 4.89
N ALA A 95 -1.25 1.54 4.14
CA ALA A 95 -0.28 1.21 3.10
C ALA A 95 0.96 0.50 3.64
N ILE A 96 1.49 0.93 4.80
CA ILE A 96 2.59 0.23 5.49
C ILE A 96 2.16 -1.17 5.92
N THR A 97 0.94 -1.31 6.44
CA THR A 97 0.44 -2.61 6.92
C THR A 97 0.34 -3.60 5.77
N GLU A 98 -0.18 -3.20 4.61
CA GLU A 98 -0.20 -4.03 3.41
C GLU A 98 1.20 -4.30 2.87
N GLY A 99 2.07 -3.28 2.86
CA GLY A 99 3.45 -3.42 2.42
C GLY A 99 4.25 -4.44 3.26
N ILE A 100 4.12 -4.39 4.59
CA ILE A 100 4.74 -5.34 5.52
C ILE A 100 4.23 -6.75 5.28
N LYS A 101 2.94 -6.94 5.02
CA LYS A 101 2.39 -8.27 4.74
C LYS A 101 2.97 -8.85 3.43
N GLY A 102 3.09 -8.03 2.39
CA GLY A 102 3.73 -8.42 1.12
C GLY A 102 5.22 -8.75 1.27
N LEU A 103 5.91 -8.06 2.19
CA LEU A 103 7.32 -8.30 2.53
C LEU A 103 7.55 -9.59 3.32
N ILE A 104 6.71 -9.85 4.33
CA ILE A 104 6.86 -11.00 5.23
C ILE A 104 6.42 -12.30 4.57
N ASN A 105 5.38 -12.25 3.72
CA ASN A 105 4.83 -13.44 3.08
C ASN A 105 4.57 -13.24 1.57
N PRO A 106 5.62 -13.02 0.76
CA PRO A 106 5.47 -12.78 -0.67
C PRO A 106 4.91 -14.00 -1.42
N GLU A 107 5.17 -15.21 -0.93
CA GLU A 107 4.66 -16.47 -1.50
C GLU A 107 3.14 -16.56 -1.40
N TYR A 108 2.57 -16.21 -0.25
CA TYR A 108 1.11 -16.15 -0.09
C TYR A 108 0.47 -15.15 -1.06
N TYR A 109 1.08 -13.99 -1.26
CA TYR A 109 0.55 -12.98 -2.17
C TYR A 109 0.67 -13.40 -3.64
N ALA A 110 1.75 -14.11 -4.02
CA ALA A 110 1.87 -14.70 -5.35
C ALA A 110 0.78 -15.76 -5.60
N ILE A 111 0.50 -16.62 -4.62
CA ILE A 111 -0.57 -17.62 -4.72
C ILE A 111 -1.94 -16.94 -4.78
N LYS A 112 -2.16 -15.91 -3.96
CA LYS A 112 -3.40 -15.12 -3.97
C LYS A 112 -3.61 -14.44 -5.33
N GLU A 113 -2.56 -13.90 -5.93
CA GLU A 113 -2.63 -13.27 -7.25
C GLU A 113 -2.96 -14.29 -8.37
N ILE A 114 -2.39 -15.49 -8.30
CA ILE A 114 -2.76 -16.61 -9.18
C ILE A 114 -4.24 -16.99 -8.97
N LEU A 115 -4.67 -17.10 -7.71
CA LEU A 115 -6.05 -17.46 -7.36
C LEU A 115 -7.05 -16.38 -7.80
N ASP A 116 -6.74 -15.11 -7.65
CA ASP A 116 -7.58 -13.98 -8.11
C ASP A 116 -7.63 -13.94 -9.65
N THR A 117 -6.52 -14.29 -10.32
CA THR A 117 -6.45 -14.33 -11.80
C THR A 117 -7.24 -15.51 -12.38
N ILE A 118 -7.19 -16.69 -11.75
CA ILE A 118 -7.88 -17.91 -12.22
C ILE A 118 -9.33 -17.95 -11.72
N GLY A 119 -9.56 -17.55 -10.46
CA GLY A 119 -10.87 -17.55 -9.83
C GLY A 119 -11.83 -16.54 -10.44
N GLY A 120 -11.31 -15.58 -11.22
CA GLY A 120 -12.09 -14.54 -11.84
C GLY A 120 -12.57 -13.51 -10.82
N LYS A 121 -12.37 -12.24 -11.13
CA LYS A 121 -13.26 -11.20 -10.60
C LYS A 121 -14.55 -11.19 -11.41
#